data_AF-W1NXX9-F1
#
_entry.id   AF-W1NXX9-F1
#
_cell.length_a   1.000
_cell.length_b   1.000
_cell.length_c   1.000
_cell.angle_alpha   90.00
_cell.angle_beta   90.00
_cell.angle_gamma   90.00
#
_symmetry.space_group_name_H-M   'P 1'
#
loop_
_entity.id
_entity.type
_entity.pdbx_description
1 polymer ?
#
loop_
_entity_poly.entity_id
_entity_poly.type
_entity_poly.pdbx_seq_one_letter_code
_entity_poly.pdbx_strand_id
1 'polypeptide(L)'
;MLITNLSITLPHVMQFTFVDWFLKILLLKMIWRPLRRRIWRKLRFSTMLLMKSGGFYKCPVEKSVRSLMNVPFTLKTFELEVGFIKQAASQGMVLLKGDRSVGGVRA
;
A
#
# COMPACT_ATOMS: atom_id res chain seq x y z
N MET A 1 -13.08 -67.33 7.72
CA MET A 1 -11.86 -66.64 7.23
C MET A 1 -12.14 -65.15 7.12
N LEU A 2 -11.59 -64.39 8.06
CA LEU A 2 -11.24 -62.96 8.08
C LEU A 2 -11.85 -62.02 7.01
N ILE A 3 -12.89 -61.29 7.39
CA ILE A 3 -13.15 -59.93 6.87
C ILE A 3 -13.52 -59.06 8.08
N THR A 4 -12.52 -58.56 8.81
CA THR A 4 -12.73 -57.52 9.81
C THR A 4 -11.58 -56.52 9.76
N ASN A 5 -11.95 -55.24 9.73
CA ASN A 5 -11.16 -54.09 10.15
C ASN A 5 -10.08 -53.58 9.18
N LEU A 6 -10.53 -52.95 8.10
CA LEU A 6 -9.77 -51.86 7.48
C LEU A 6 -10.19 -50.52 8.10
N SER A 7 -9.99 -50.39 9.41
CA SER A 7 -10.10 -49.11 10.12
C SER A 7 -8.89 -48.25 9.75
N ILE A 8 -9.09 -47.40 8.74
CA ILE A 8 -8.18 -46.32 8.37
C ILE A 8 -8.16 -45.33 9.54
N THR A 9 -7.25 -45.54 10.48
CA THR A 9 -6.94 -44.56 11.53
C THR A 9 -6.11 -43.45 10.88
N LEU A 10 -6.80 -42.45 10.32
CA LEU A 10 -6.18 -41.16 10.06
C LEU A 10 -5.60 -40.66 11.40
N PRO A 11 -4.30 -40.32 11.49
CA PRO A 11 -3.71 -39.89 12.75
C PRO A 11 -4.43 -38.62 13.19
N HIS A 12 -5.01 -38.65 14.39
CA HIS A 12 -5.75 -37.56 15.03
C HIS A 12 -4.97 -36.22 15.03
N VAL A 13 -3.64 -36.29 14.84
CA VAL A 13 -2.70 -35.17 14.68
C VAL A 13 -2.97 -34.34 13.40
N MET A 14 -3.45 -34.95 12.31
CA MET A 14 -3.73 -34.21 11.05
C MET A 14 -5.00 -33.36 11.07
N GLN A 15 -5.98 -33.70 11.92
CA GLN A 15 -7.19 -32.87 12.07
C GLN A 15 -6.92 -31.59 12.86
N PHE A 16 -6.02 -31.64 13.85
CA PHE A 16 -5.66 -30.46 14.65
C PHE A 16 -4.89 -29.41 13.85
N THR A 17 -4.03 -29.81 12.90
CA THR A 17 -3.25 -28.86 12.09
C THR A 17 -4.09 -28.15 11.04
N PHE A 18 -5.10 -28.80 10.44
CA PHE A 18 -5.97 -28.17 9.45
C PHE A 18 -6.88 -27.11 10.06
N VAL A 19 -7.53 -27.42 11.20
CA VAL A 19 -8.42 -26.48 11.89
C VAL A 19 -7.62 -25.31 12.48
N ASP A 20 -6.45 -25.56 13.05
CA ASP A 20 -5.57 -24.50 13.57
C ASP A 20 -5.01 -23.62 12.44
N TRP A 21 -4.60 -24.20 11.31
CA TRP A 21 -4.17 -23.45 10.12
C TRP A 21 -5.30 -22.61 9.52
N PHE A 22 -6.51 -23.18 9.42
CA PHE A 22 -7.68 -22.49 8.92
C PHE A 22 -8.09 -21.32 9.84
N LEU A 23 -8.09 -21.53 11.16
CA LEU A 23 -8.36 -20.49 12.15
C LEU A 23 -7.29 -19.38 12.11
N LYS A 24 -6.01 -19.73 11.98
CA LYS A 24 -4.91 -18.76 11.80
C LYS A 24 -5.09 -17.91 10.54
N ILE A 25 -5.48 -18.50 9.41
CA ILE A 25 -5.76 -17.75 8.18
C ILE A 25 -6.98 -16.83 8.35
N LEU A 26 -8.03 -17.31 9.01
CA LEU A 26 -9.23 -16.51 9.25
C LEU A 26 -8.91 -15.32 10.17
N LEU A 27 -8.17 -15.55 11.26
CA LEU A 27 -7.68 -14.51 12.18
C LEU A 27 -6.75 -13.52 11.48
N LEU A 28 -5.80 -14.00 10.67
CA LEU A 28 -4.95 -13.13 9.85
C LEU A 28 -5.78 -12.26 8.92
N LYS A 29 -6.74 -12.84 8.19
CA LYS A 29 -7.64 -12.07 7.31
C LYS A 29 -8.46 -11.05 8.10
N MET A 30 -8.91 -11.38 9.31
CA MET A 30 -9.73 -10.50 10.13
C MET A 30 -8.95 -9.30 10.67
N ILE A 31 -7.68 -9.48 11.04
CA ILE A 31 -6.79 -8.42 11.49
C ILE A 31 -6.28 -7.55 10.32
N TRP A 32 -5.99 -8.16 9.17
CA TRP A 32 -5.40 -7.45 8.03
C TRP A 32 -6.40 -6.55 7.29
N ARG A 33 -7.68 -6.93 7.24
CA ARG A 33 -8.75 -6.17 6.56
C ARG A 33 -8.92 -4.72 7.08
N PRO A 34 -9.01 -4.45 8.38
CA PRO A 34 -9.17 -3.09 8.89
C PRO A 34 -7.90 -2.23 8.75
N LEU A 35 -6.70 -2.81 8.95
CA LEU A 35 -5.44 -2.08 8.76
C LEU A 35 -5.28 -1.62 7.31
N ARG A 36 -5.59 -2.50 6.36
CA ARG A 36 -5.59 -2.19 4.93
C ARG A 36 -6.54 -1.02 4.62
N ARG A 37 -7.74 -0.99 5.17
CA ARG A 37 -8.70 0.10 4.90
C ARG A 37 -8.18 1.47 5.34
N ARG A 38 -7.53 1.58 6.50
CA ARG A 38 -7.01 2.87 7.01
C ARG A 38 -5.90 3.41 6.13
N ILE A 39 -5.00 2.53 5.72
CA ILE A 39 -3.92 2.84 4.78
C ILE A 39 -4.54 3.30 3.45
N TRP A 40 -5.46 2.54 2.87
CA TRP A 40 -6.13 2.88 1.62
C TRP A 40 -6.88 4.21 1.61
N ARG A 41 -7.49 4.62 2.73
CA ARG A 41 -8.19 5.92 2.82
C ARG A 41 -7.24 7.11 2.76
N LYS A 42 -6.10 7.04 3.44
CA LYS A 42 -5.09 8.11 3.43
C LYS A 42 -4.49 8.29 2.03
N LEU A 43 -4.20 7.17 1.37
CA LEU A 43 -3.52 7.14 0.07
C LEU A 43 -4.38 7.64 -1.10
N ARG A 44 -5.68 7.32 -1.06
CA ARG A 44 -6.62 7.78 -2.08
C ARG A 44 -6.76 9.30 -2.09
N PHE A 45 -6.52 9.95 -0.96
CA PHE A 45 -6.68 11.40 -0.85
C PHE A 45 -5.57 12.16 -1.60
N SER A 46 -4.30 11.72 -1.46
CA SER A 46 -3.14 12.34 -2.13
C SER A 46 -3.27 12.29 -3.66
N THR A 47 -3.58 11.12 -4.21
CA THR A 47 -3.78 10.92 -5.65
C THR A 47 -4.96 11.72 -6.21
N MET A 48 -6.06 11.86 -5.44
CA MET A 48 -7.23 12.64 -5.84
C MET A 48 -6.95 14.15 -5.89
N LEU A 49 -6.13 14.68 -4.97
CA LEU A 49 -5.74 16.09 -4.95
C LEU A 49 -4.90 16.46 -6.19
N LEU A 50 -3.96 15.60 -6.57
CA LEU A 50 -3.17 15.78 -7.80
C LEU A 50 -4.05 15.86 -9.05
N MET A 51 -5.08 15.00 -9.15
CA MET A 51 -6.01 15.03 -10.29
C MET A 51 -6.90 16.28 -10.32
N LYS A 52 -7.23 16.85 -9.15
CA LYS A 52 -8.03 18.09 -9.06
C LYS A 52 -7.24 19.37 -9.28
N SER A 53 -5.91 19.31 -9.32
CA SER A 53 -5.04 20.49 -9.44
C SER A 53 -5.03 21.19 -10.82
N GLY A 54 -5.89 20.78 -11.76
CA GLY A 54 -6.05 21.45 -13.05
C GLY A 54 -4.82 21.47 -13.95
N GLY A 55 -3.79 20.66 -13.64
CA GLY A 55 -2.54 20.59 -14.41
C GLY A 55 -1.37 21.41 -13.84
N PHE A 56 -1.52 21.99 -12.65
CA PHE A 56 -0.41 22.64 -11.94
C PHE A 56 0.64 21.63 -11.47
N TYR A 57 0.19 20.47 -10.99
CA TYR A 57 1.05 19.33 -10.67
C TYR A 57 0.89 18.24 -11.73
N LYS A 58 2.01 17.80 -12.31
CA LYS A 58 2.03 16.73 -13.30
C LYS A 58 2.66 15.48 -12.71
N CYS A 59 1.98 14.36 -12.85
CA CYS A 59 2.53 13.04 -12.50
C CYS A 59 2.84 12.30 -13.81
N PRO A 60 4.11 11.93 -14.07
CA PRO A 60 4.49 11.22 -15.30
C PRO A 60 3.98 9.77 -15.32
N VAL A 61 3.53 9.24 -14.19
CA VAL A 61 3.05 7.85 -14.06
C VAL A 61 1.63 7.73 -14.59
N GLU A 62 1.34 6.67 -15.33
CA GLU A 62 0.01 6.35 -15.85
C GLU A 62 -0.98 6.04 -14.72
N LYS A 63 -2.25 6.46 -14.86
CA LYS A 63 -3.28 6.34 -13.82
C LYS A 63 -3.50 4.90 -13.32
N SER A 64 -3.34 3.91 -14.18
CA SER A 64 -3.57 2.48 -13.92
C SER A 64 -2.53 1.85 -12.98
N VAL A 65 -1.29 2.35 -13.02
CA VAL A 65 -0.13 1.79 -12.28
C VAL A 65 0.41 2.72 -11.19
N ARG A 66 -0.29 3.82 -10.89
CA ARG A 66 0.13 4.75 -9.84
C ARG A 66 0.16 4.07 -8.48
N SER A 67 1.33 4.12 -7.85
CA SER A 67 1.44 3.75 -6.45
C SER A 67 0.54 4.65 -5.61
N LEU A 68 -0.19 4.01 -4.70
CA LEU A 68 -1.02 4.71 -3.73
C LEU A 68 -0.15 5.35 -2.62
N MET A 69 1.05 4.81 -2.37
CA MET A 69 1.95 5.15 -1.26
C MET A 69 3.02 6.19 -1.56
N ASN A 70 3.41 6.32 -2.82
CA ASN A 70 4.46 7.24 -3.20
C ASN A 70 4.11 7.81 -4.56
N VAL A 71 3.70 9.07 -4.59
CA VAL A 71 3.28 9.74 -5.80
C VAL A 71 4.36 10.75 -6.19
N PRO A 72 5.20 10.42 -7.19
CA PRO A 72 6.11 11.40 -7.76
C PRO A 72 5.31 12.41 -8.60
N PHE A 73 5.52 13.70 -8.35
CA PHE A 73 4.96 14.78 -9.16
C PHE A 73 5.98 15.87 -9.40
N THR A 74 5.87 16.49 -10.58
CA THR A 74 6.69 17.62 -11.02
C THR A 74 5.80 18.85 -11.17
N LEU A 75 6.38 20.03 -10.96
CA LEU A 75 5.73 21.31 -11.24
C LEU A 75 6.17 21.80 -12.62
N LYS A 76 5.49 22.84 -13.12
CA LYS A 76 5.77 23.42 -14.44
C LYS A 76 7.16 24.07 -14.55
N THR A 77 7.71 24.57 -13.44
CA THR A 77 8.97 25.32 -13.40
C THR A 77 9.81 24.88 -12.21
N PHE A 78 11.12 24.69 -12.41
CA PHE A 78 12.06 24.26 -11.37
C PHE A 78 12.14 25.21 -10.17
N GLU A 79 12.01 26.53 -10.39
CA GLU A 79 12.04 27.53 -9.32
C GLU A 79 10.90 27.35 -8.31
N LEU A 80 9.71 26.98 -8.80
CA LEU A 80 8.54 26.70 -7.96
C LEU A 80 8.74 25.40 -7.15
N GLU A 81 9.42 24.40 -7.71
CA GLU A 81 9.75 23.17 -6.98
C GLU A 81 10.68 23.47 -5.80
N VAL A 82 11.72 24.28 -6.02
CA VAL A 82 12.67 24.67 -4.97
C VAL A 82 11.97 25.52 -3.89
N GLY A 83 11.11 26.46 -4.28
CA GLY A 83 10.31 27.25 -3.36
C GLY A 83 9.35 26.39 -2.53
N PHE A 84 8.67 25.44 -3.19
CA PHE A 84 7.75 24.51 -2.53
C PHE A 84 8.46 23.62 -1.51
N ILE A 85 9.62 23.05 -1.87
CA ILE A 85 10.39 22.20 -0.96
C ILE A 85 10.86 23.01 0.26
N LYS A 86 11.30 24.25 0.07
CA LYS A 86 11.70 25.13 1.19
C LYS A 86 10.52 25.45 2.12
N GLN A 87 9.37 25.80 1.57
CA GLN A 87 8.16 26.09 2.35
C GLN A 87 7.63 24.83 3.06
N ALA A 88 7.62 23.69 2.38
CA ALA A 88 7.18 22.44 2.98
C ALA A 88 8.12 21.99 4.12
N ALA A 89 9.43 22.16 3.95
CA ALA A 89 10.40 21.94 5.03
C ALA A 89 10.13 22.86 6.23
N SER A 90 9.76 24.12 5.99
CA SER A 90 9.40 25.06 7.07
C SER A 90 8.13 24.66 7.83
N GLN A 91 7.22 23.92 7.19
CA GLN A 91 6.02 23.36 7.81
C GLN A 91 6.24 21.97 8.44
N GLY A 92 7.49 21.51 8.57
CA GLY A 92 7.82 20.22 9.16
C GLY A 92 7.61 19.03 8.21
N MET A 93 7.27 19.27 6.93
CA MET A 93 7.18 18.24 5.91
C MET A 93 8.56 18.05 5.26
N VAL A 94 9.39 17.26 5.92
CA VAL A 94 10.73 16.86 5.46
C VAL A 94 10.66 15.63 4.55
N LEU A 95 11.72 15.36 3.77
CA LEU A 95 11.86 14.21 2.84
C LEU A 95 11.03 14.23 1.55
N LEU A 96 10.33 15.33 1.25
CA LEU A 96 9.56 15.50 0.01
C LEU A 96 10.41 15.64 -1.26
N LYS A 97 11.74 15.77 -1.16
CA LYS A 97 12.63 15.90 -2.32
C LYS A 97 12.62 14.61 -3.16
N GLY A 98 12.31 14.75 -4.45
CA GLY A 98 12.35 13.66 -5.42
C GLY A 98 13.75 13.13 -5.68
N ASP A 99 13.83 12.02 -6.42
CA ASP A 99 15.09 11.40 -6.81
C ASP A 99 15.89 12.31 -7.76
N ARG A 100 17.23 12.25 -7.69
CA ARG A 100 18.14 13.10 -8.50
C ARG A 100 17.90 12.94 -10.00
N SER A 101 17.44 11.77 -10.43
CA SER A 101 17.23 11.39 -11.83
C SER A 101 15.97 11.98 -12.44
N VAL A 102 14.91 12.15 -11.64
CA VAL A 102 13.57 12.54 -12.11
C VAL A 102 13.23 13.99 -11.70
N GLY A 103 13.94 14.54 -10.70
CA GLY A 103 13.61 15.83 -10.12
C GLY A 103 12.26 15.81 -9.38
N GLY A 104 11.72 16.99 -9.08
CA GLY A 104 10.39 17.13 -8.51
C GLY A 104 10.25 16.73 -7.04
N VAL A 105 9.02 16.34 -6.69
CA VAL A 105 8.55 16.14 -5.32
C VAL A 105 7.91 14.76 -5.20
N ARG A 106 8.09 14.11 -4.04
CA ARG A 106 7.46 12.83 -3.68
C ARG A 106 6.56 13.02 -2.46
N ALA A 107 5.30 12.59 -2.52
CA ALA A 107 4.34 12.64 -1.40
C ALA A 107 3.35 11.47 -1.40
#